data_AF-L0AHW7-F1
#
_entry.id   AF-L0AHW7-F1
#
_cell.length_a   1.000
_cell.length_b   1.000
_cell.length_c   1.000
_cell.angle_alpha   90.00
_cell.angle_beta   90.00
_cell.angle_gamma   90.00
#
_symmetry.space_group_name_H-M   'P 1'
#
loop_
_entity.id
_entity.type
_entity.pdbx_description
1 polymer ?
#
loop_
_entity_poly.entity_id
_entity_poly.type
_entity_poly.pdbx_seq_one_letter_code
_entity_poly.pdbx_strand_id
1 'polypeptide(L)' 'MRTSTKLIVVGALLIVIPIPVLPPFVGAAIGAAVLVVGLFLRFLGL' A
#
# COMPACT_ATOMS: atom_id res chain seq x y z
N MET A 1 -8.16 -2.49 13.81
CA MET A 1 -7.16 -1.65 13.10
C MET A 1 -7.90 -0.58 12.33
N ARG A 2 -7.48 0.69 12.44
CA ARG A 2 -8.01 1.79 11.62
C ARG A 2 -7.79 1.50 10.13
N THR A 3 -8.66 2.03 9.28
CA THR A 3 -8.60 1.82 7.81
C THR A 3 -7.27 2.30 7.24
N SER A 4 -6.77 3.42 7.75
CA SER A 4 -5.43 3.93 7.45
C SER A 4 -4.32 2.92 7.75
N THR A 5 -4.37 2.24 8.90
CA THR A 5 -3.40 1.19 9.25
C THR A 5 -3.47 0.01 8.29
N LYS A 6 -4.68 -0.43 7.91
CA LYS A 6 -4.85 -1.55 6.96
C LYS A 6 -4.25 -1.19 5.60
N LEU A 7 -4.52 0.01 5.09
CA LEU A 7 -3.99 0.47 3.81
C LEU A 7 -2.46 0.59 3.84
N ILE A 8 -1.88 1.12 4.92
CA ILE A 8 -0.43 1.20 5.05
C ILE A 8 0.21 -0.20 5.03
N VAL A 9 -0.36 -1.16 5.76
CA VAL A 9 0.14 -2.54 5.79
C VAL A 9 0.01 -3.21 4.42
N VAL A 10 -1.14 -3.07 3.75
CA VAL A 10 -1.36 -3.64 2.42
C VAL A 10 -0.42 -3.03 1.38
N GLY A 11 -0.25 -1.71 1.39
CA GLY A 11 0.67 -1.02 0.49
C GLY A 11 2.12 -1.47 0.68
N ALA A 12 2.56 -1.63 1.94
CA ALA A 12 3.88 -2.17 2.25
C ALA A 12 4.05 -3.62 1.77
N LEU A 13 3.05 -4.47 1.97
CA LEU A 13 3.10 -5.87 1.53
C LEU A 13 3.18 -6.00 0.01
N LEU A 14 2.46 -5.17 -0.74
CA LEU A 14 2.52 -5.16 -2.21
C LEU A 14 3.89 -4.75 -2.77
N ILE A 15 4.66 -3.97 -2.00
CA ILE A 15 6.04 -3.58 -2.36
C ILE A 15 7.02 -4.69 -1.99
N VAL A 16 6.88 -5.26 -0.79
CA VAL A 16 7.84 -6.22 -0.23
C VAL A 16 7.67 -7.61 -0.82
N ILE A 17 6.43 -8.02 -1.11
CA ILE A 17 6.11 -9.35 -1.63
C ILE A 17 6.00 -9.26 -3.15
N PRO A 18 7.00 -9.75 -3.91
CA PRO A 18 6.89 -9.80 -5.36
C PRO A 18 5.76 -10.74 -5.76
N ILE A 19 4.79 -10.22 -6.52
CA ILE A 19 3.69 -11.02 -7.05
C ILE A 19 4.12 -11.59 -8.41
N PRO A 20 4.33 -12.92 -8.53
CA PRO A 20 4.92 -13.53 -9.72
C PRO A 20 4.07 -13.41 -10.98
N VAL A 21 2.78 -13.08 -10.84
CA VAL A 21 1.83 -12.94 -11.95
C VAL A 21 1.80 -11.51 -12.50
N LEU A 22 2.20 -10.51 -11.70
CA LEU A 22 2.18 -9.11 -12.11
C LEU A 22 3.47 -8.77 -12.87
N PRO A 23 3.41 -7.87 -13.88
CA PRO A 23 4.62 -7.39 -14.52
C PRO A 23 5.58 -6.77 -13.51
N PRO A 24 6.90 -6.78 -13.80
CA PRO A 24 7.90 -6.18 -12.93
C PRO A 24 7.50 -4.75 -12.56
N PHE A 25 7.69 -4.38 -11.30
CA PHE A 25 7.39 -3.05 -10.75
C PHE A 25 5.91 -2.65 -10.62
N VAL A 26 4.96 -3.40 -11.19
CA VAL A 26 3.53 -3.06 -11.09
C VAL A 26 3.03 -3.20 -9.65
N GLY A 27 3.44 -4.27 -8.94
CA GLY A 27 3.14 -4.43 -7.51
C GLY A 27 3.69 -3.29 -6.66
N ALA A 28 4.91 -2.83 -6.97
CA ALA A 28 5.54 -1.70 -6.27
C ALA A 28 4.83 -0.36 -6.56
N ALA A 29 4.41 -0.12 -7.81
CA ALA A 29 3.67 1.09 -8.17
C ALA A 29 2.30 1.15 -7.49
N ILE A 30 1.56 0.04 -7.50
CA ILE A 30 0.26 -0.07 -6.81
C ILE A 30 0.47 0.07 -5.30
N GLY A 31 1.46 -0.62 -4.73
CA GLY A 31 1.78 -0.55 -3.32
C GLY A 31 2.16 0.86 -2.86
N ALA A 32 2.91 1.61 -3.67
CA ALA A 32 3.24 3.01 -3.41
C ALA A 32 1.99 3.90 -3.41
N ALA A 33 1.10 3.75 -4.39
CA ALA A 33 -0.16 4.49 -4.43
C ALA A 33 -1.02 4.20 -3.19
N VAL A 34 -1.14 2.93 -2.81
CA VAL A 34 -1.89 2.49 -1.62
C VAL A 34 -1.25 3.04 -0.32
N LEU A 35 0.08 3.07 -0.23
CA LEU A 35 0.80 3.68 0.89
C LEU A 35 0.49 5.18 1.00
N VAL A 36 0.55 5.92 -0.10
CA VAL A 36 0.25 7.37 -0.12
C VAL A 36 -1.18 7.62 0.36
N VAL A 37 -2.15 6.85 -0.13
CA VAL A 37 -3.56 6.94 0.31
C VAL A 37 -3.70 6.60 1.79
N GLY A 38 -3.04 5.52 2.26
CA GLY A 38 -3.07 5.11 3.66
C GLY A 38 -2.46 6.15 4.60
N LEU A 39 -1.33 6.76 4.20
CA LEU A 39 -0.70 7.86 4.93
C LEU A 39 -1.59 9.11 4.94
N PHE A 40 -2.20 9.45 3.81
CA PHE A 40 -3.11 10.60 3.72
C PHE A 40 -4.33 10.44 4.65
N LEU A 41 -4.96 9.26 4.65
CA LEU A 41 -6.05 8.95 5.58
C LEU A 41 -5.59 8.98 7.04
N ARG A 42 -4.35 8.55 7.32
CA ARG A 42 -3.76 8.65 8.65
C ARG A 42 -3.60 10.12 9.10
N PHE A 43 -3.17 11.00 8.20
CA PHE A 43 -3.06 12.43 8.45
C PHE A 43 -4.41 13.08 8.76
N LEU A 44 -5.48 12.62 8.11
CA LEU A 44 -6.85 13.08 8.39
C LEU A 44 -7.44 12.51 9.69
N GLY A 45 -6.70 11.68 10.42
CA GLY A 45 -7.21 11.08 11.64
C GLY A 45 -8.35 10.07 11.39
N LEU A 46 -8.37 9.43 10.22
CA LEU A 46 -9.27 8.34 9.83
C LEU A 46 -8.60 6.95 9.94
#